data_AF-A0A938GQU4-F1
#
_entry.id   AF-A0A938GQU4-F1
#
_cell.length_a   1.000
_cell.length_b   1.000
_cell.length_c   1.000
_cell.angle_alpha   90.00
_cell.angle_beta   90.00
_cell.angle_gamma   90.00
#
_symmetry.space_group_name_H-M   'P 1'
#
loop_
_entity.id
_entity.type
_entity.pdbx_description
1 polymer ?
#
loop_
_entity_poly.entity_id
_entity_poly.type
_entity_poly.pdbx_seq_one_letter_code
_entity_poly.pdbx_strand_id
1 'polypeptide(L)'
;MPDTASPPRSRPSRWEWLQASLLGANLIWTTLANGGYGHGIAIVIGWLTCALLVVHCLAQLATDPGEPRTHPAGWLFLPFVVLATINVLWITPVRWIGWRDWLGWSQMIVVFWVALNGIHERRLRRLVFFALVALGVAGVVLGCYQRFMEPGWRMVGPARPVEFLGRASGSFSIPNSFAGFLLLLIPPVVALAVRRAAAATERIWWGWVGLVLGVGL
;
A
#
# COMPACT_ATOMS: atom_id res chain seq x y z
N MET A 1 38.16 3.30 26.34
CA MET A 1 37.01 2.93 25.49
C MET A 1 36.35 4.22 25.04
N PRO A 2 36.35 4.57 23.75
CA PRO A 2 35.67 5.77 23.29
C PRO A 2 34.16 5.53 23.31
N ASP A 3 33.42 6.44 23.94
CA ASP A 3 31.97 6.50 23.94
C ASP A 3 31.46 6.58 22.50
N THR A 4 30.85 5.50 22.02
CA THR A 4 30.06 5.50 20.79
C THR A 4 28.75 6.22 21.07
N ALA A 5 28.80 7.56 21.09
CA ALA A 5 27.63 8.41 21.10
C ALA A 5 26.67 7.91 20.00
N SER A 6 25.52 7.42 20.41
CA SER A 6 24.48 6.96 19.48
C SER A 6 24.17 8.13 18.56
N PRO A 7 24.11 7.94 17.22
CA PRO A 7 23.81 9.04 16.32
C PRO A 7 22.48 9.69 16.77
N PRO A 8 22.41 11.03 16.81
CA PRO A 8 21.20 11.71 17.24
C PRO A 8 20.03 11.24 16.37
N ARG A 9 18.93 10.84 17.02
CA ARG A 9 17.71 10.44 16.31
C ARG A 9 17.26 11.64 15.46
N SER A 10 17.42 11.53 14.14
CA SER A 10 16.95 12.52 13.19
C SER A 10 15.46 12.77 13.44
N ARG A 11 15.09 14.02 13.74
CA ARG A 11 13.67 14.36 13.84
C ARG A 11 13.07 14.28 12.43
N PRO A 12 11.89 13.67 12.26
CA PRO A 12 11.24 13.63 10.95
C PRO A 12 11.01 15.05 10.45
N SER A 13 11.42 15.32 9.21
CA SER A 13 11.11 16.58 8.53
C SER A 13 9.60 16.73 8.34
N ARG A 14 9.11 17.97 8.29
CA ARG A 14 7.70 18.27 7.96
C ARG A 14 7.30 17.63 6.62
N TRP A 15 8.23 17.59 5.67
CA TRP A 15 8.03 16.97 4.37
C TRP A 15 7.81 15.46 4.45
N GLU A 16 8.58 14.75 5.29
CA GLU A 16 8.40 13.30 5.47
C GLU A 16 7.05 12.98 6.12
N TRP A 17 6.61 13.79 7.09
CA TRP A 17 5.27 13.66 7.68
C TRP A 17 4.17 13.86 6.65
N LEU A 18 4.29 14.87 5.79
CA LEU A 18 3.30 15.13 4.74
C LEU A 18 3.25 13.99 3.73
N GLN A 19 4.40 13.48 3.29
CA GLN A 19 4.48 12.31 2.40
C GLN A 19 3.88 11.06 3.03
N ALA A 20 4.23 10.75 4.29
CA ALA A 20 3.69 9.60 5.02
C ALA A 20 2.17 9.71 5.22
N SER A 21 1.66 10.92 5.49
CA SER A 21 0.23 11.17 5.67
C SER A 21 -0.54 11.03 4.37
N LEU A 22 -0.04 11.61 3.26
CA LEU A 22 -0.65 11.48 1.95
C LEU A 22 -0.61 10.03 1.43
N LEU A 23 0.53 9.34 1.62
CA LEU A 23 0.66 7.93 1.29
C LEU A 23 -0.32 7.08 2.11
N GLY A 24 -0.39 7.31 3.43
CA GLY A 24 -1.32 6.64 4.32
C GLY A 24 -2.78 6.86 3.90
N ALA A 25 -3.17 8.10 3.64
CA ALA A 25 -4.51 8.44 3.16
C ALA A 25 -4.84 7.76 1.82
N ASN A 26 -3.89 7.74 0.88
CA ASN A 26 -4.03 7.06 -0.40
C ASN A 26 -4.25 5.56 -0.22
N LEU A 27 -3.43 4.91 0.60
CA LEU A 27 -3.56 3.47 0.89
C LEU A 27 -4.88 3.15 1.60
N ILE A 28 -5.26 3.93 2.62
CA ILE A 28 -6.54 3.78 3.34
C ILE A 28 -7.71 3.91 2.37
N TRP A 29 -7.74 4.98 1.58
CA TRP A 29 -8.82 5.21 0.62
C TRP A 29 -8.89 4.09 -0.42
N THR A 30 -7.75 3.72 -1.01
CA THR A 30 -7.68 2.65 -2.01
C THR A 30 -8.19 1.33 -1.45
N THR A 31 -7.72 0.93 -0.26
CA THR A 31 -8.08 -0.35 0.35
C THR A 31 -9.55 -0.39 0.80
N LEU A 32 -10.07 0.69 1.41
CA LEU A 32 -11.45 0.74 1.88
C LEU A 32 -12.46 0.96 0.72
N ALA A 33 -12.06 1.68 -0.31
CA ALA A 33 -12.89 1.93 -1.49
C ALA A 33 -12.62 0.88 -2.58
N ASN A 34 -13.12 -0.34 -2.37
CA ASN A 34 -13.13 -1.41 -3.37
C ASN A 34 -11.75 -1.86 -3.89
N GLY A 35 -10.67 -1.61 -3.14
CA GLY A 35 -9.32 -1.89 -3.63
C GLY A 35 -8.88 -0.97 -4.78
N GLY A 36 -9.48 0.21 -4.88
CA GLY A 36 -9.23 1.18 -5.95
C GLY A 36 -10.03 0.95 -7.23
N TYR A 37 -10.95 -0.02 -7.24
CA TYR A 37 -11.75 -0.33 -8.41
C TYR A 37 -13.00 0.55 -8.52
N GLY A 38 -13.13 1.26 -9.64
CA GLY A 38 -14.29 2.08 -9.99
C GLY A 38 -13.87 3.47 -10.45
N HIS A 39 -14.62 4.05 -11.39
CA HIS A 39 -14.22 5.29 -12.06
C HIS A 39 -14.08 6.47 -11.08
N GLY A 40 -15.09 6.71 -10.23
CA GLY A 40 -15.02 7.79 -9.23
C GLY A 40 -13.92 7.59 -8.19
N ILE A 41 -13.65 6.33 -7.81
CA ILE A 41 -12.61 6.00 -6.84
C ILE A 41 -11.22 6.24 -7.43
N ALA A 42 -11.00 5.82 -8.69
CA ALA A 42 -9.75 6.02 -9.41
C ALA A 42 -9.40 7.51 -9.59
N ILE A 43 -10.40 8.39 -9.73
CA ILE A 43 -10.18 9.85 -9.78
C ILE A 43 -9.59 10.35 -8.45
N VAL A 44 -10.17 9.96 -7.31
CA VAL A 44 -9.67 10.36 -5.99
C VAL A 44 -8.26 9.83 -5.76
N ILE A 45 -7.99 8.57 -6.13
CA ILE A 45 -6.64 7.98 -6.07
C ILE A 45 -5.67 8.76 -6.96
N GLY A 46 -6.09 9.16 -8.16
CA GLY A 46 -5.31 9.99 -9.07
C GLY A 46 -4.91 11.31 -8.41
N TRP A 47 -5.86 12.04 -7.84
CA TRP A 47 -5.58 13.30 -7.14
C TRP A 47 -4.64 13.12 -5.94
N LEU A 48 -4.87 12.11 -5.10
CA LEU A 48 -3.99 11.81 -3.97
C LEU A 48 -2.57 11.46 -4.43
N THR A 49 -2.45 10.74 -5.54
CA THR A 49 -1.16 10.36 -6.11
C THR A 49 -0.44 11.55 -6.74
N CYS A 50 -1.15 12.43 -7.45
CA CYS A 50 -0.60 13.68 -7.96
C CYS A 50 -0.13 14.59 -6.83
N ALA A 51 -0.93 14.74 -5.77
CA ALA A 51 -0.53 15.51 -4.58
C ALA A 51 0.72 14.91 -3.91
N LEU A 52 0.77 13.59 -3.78
CA LEU A 52 1.94 12.88 -3.25
C LEU A 52 3.19 13.13 -4.08
N LEU A 53 3.08 13.06 -5.41
CA LEU A 53 4.17 13.34 -6.34
C LEU A 53 4.66 14.78 -6.23
N VAL A 54 3.75 15.75 -6.23
CA VAL A 54 4.09 17.19 -6.09
C VAL A 54 4.82 17.43 -4.79
N VAL A 55 4.30 16.92 -3.66
CA VAL A 55 4.95 17.03 -2.35
C VAL A 55 6.34 16.37 -2.36
N HIS A 56 6.47 15.21 -2.99
CA HIS A 56 7.77 14.54 -3.12
C HIS A 56 8.76 15.38 -3.91
N CYS A 57 8.38 15.93 -5.07
CA CYS A 57 9.24 16.81 -5.87
C CYS A 57 9.64 18.08 -5.10
N LEU A 58 8.70 18.73 -4.42
CA LEU A 58 8.99 19.91 -3.60
C LEU A 58 9.94 19.59 -2.44
N ALA A 59 9.78 18.43 -1.80
CA ALA A 59 10.69 17.99 -0.75
C ALA A 59 12.11 17.76 -1.28
N GLN A 60 12.24 17.16 -2.47
CA GLN A 60 13.55 16.95 -3.11
C GLN A 60 14.21 18.26 -3.50
N LEU A 61 13.45 19.23 -4.03
CA LEU A 61 13.96 20.57 -4.35
C LEU A 61 14.39 21.36 -3.11
N ALA A 62 13.75 21.13 -1.96
CA ALA A 62 14.06 21.76 -0.69
C ALA A 62 15.19 21.07 0.09
N THR A 63 15.73 19.95 -0.41
CA THR A 63 16.80 19.19 0.25
C THR A 63 18.14 19.53 -0.40
N ASP A 64 19.18 19.72 0.41
CA ASP A 64 20.52 20.05 -0.11
C ASP A 64 21.06 18.93 -1.03
N PRO A 65 21.73 19.29 -2.15
CA PRO A 65 22.21 18.33 -3.17
C PRO A 65 23.31 17.36 -2.71
N GLY A 66 23.72 17.39 -1.43
CA GLY A 66 24.96 16.78 -0.94
C GLY A 66 24.98 15.26 -0.82
N GLU A 67 23.84 14.57 -0.83
CA GLU A 67 23.81 13.10 -0.81
C GLU A 67 22.67 12.54 -1.70
N PRO A 68 22.97 11.60 -2.62
CA PRO A 68 21.93 10.84 -3.29
C PRO A 68 21.29 9.87 -2.30
N ARG A 69 20.12 10.25 -1.75
CA ARG A 69 19.35 9.44 -0.79
C ARG A 69 18.46 8.37 -1.43
N THR A 70 18.63 8.11 -2.74
CA THR A 70 17.75 7.18 -3.46
C THR A 70 18.21 5.74 -3.29
N HIS A 71 17.29 4.88 -2.88
CA HIS A 71 17.53 3.46 -2.74
C HIS A 71 17.51 2.79 -4.14
N PRO A 72 18.53 2.01 -4.53
CA PRO A 72 18.62 1.41 -5.87
C PRO A 72 17.42 0.54 -6.25
N ALA A 73 16.78 -0.13 -5.28
CA ALA A 73 15.56 -0.90 -5.49
C ALA A 73 14.38 -0.05 -6.01
N GLY A 74 14.46 1.28 -5.94
CA GLY A 74 13.51 2.19 -6.56
C GLY A 74 13.40 1.96 -8.05
N TRP A 75 14.45 1.47 -8.72
CA TRP A 75 14.45 1.23 -10.17
C TRP A 75 13.78 -0.09 -10.58
N LEU A 76 13.33 -0.92 -9.63
CA LEU A 76 12.66 -2.19 -9.92
C LEU A 76 11.34 -2.03 -10.70
N PHE A 77 10.79 -0.82 -10.77
CA PHE A 77 9.60 -0.56 -11.58
C PHE A 77 9.87 -0.43 -13.09
N LEU A 78 11.13 -0.25 -13.52
CA LEU A 78 11.46 0.03 -14.93
C LEU A 78 10.93 -1.04 -15.91
N PRO A 79 11.05 -2.36 -15.63
CA PRO A 79 10.49 -3.37 -16.52
C PRO A 79 8.98 -3.20 -16.71
N PHE A 80 8.26 -2.80 -15.66
CA PHE A 80 6.81 -2.56 -15.71
C PHE A 80 6.45 -1.32 -16.53
N VAL A 81 7.27 -0.27 -16.50
CA VAL A 81 7.11 0.90 -17.38
C VAL A 81 7.31 0.53 -18.85
N VAL A 82 8.35 -0.27 -19.12
CA VAL A 82 8.62 -0.75 -20.48
C VAL A 82 7.45 -1.59 -20.97
N LEU A 83 6.97 -2.55 -20.17
CA LEU A 83 5.81 -3.38 -20.51
C LEU A 83 4.53 -2.56 -20.68
N ALA A 84 4.26 -1.61 -19.80
CA ALA A 84 3.08 -0.74 -19.91
C ALA A 84 3.13 0.09 -21.19
N THR A 85 4.29 0.66 -21.52
CA THR A 85 4.49 1.43 -22.76
C THR A 85 4.34 0.54 -24.00
N ILE A 86 4.90 -0.68 -23.97
CA ILE A 86 4.73 -1.66 -25.04
C ILE A 86 3.24 -1.98 -25.22
N ASN A 87 2.53 -2.18 -24.11
CA ASN A 87 1.11 -2.49 -24.12
C ASN A 87 0.27 -1.38 -24.76
N VAL A 88 0.58 -0.11 -24.48
CA VAL A 88 -0.14 1.03 -25.10
C VAL A 88 0.15 1.16 -26.59
N LEU A 89 1.41 0.99 -26.99
CA LEU A 89 1.85 1.28 -28.36
C LEU A 89 1.53 0.15 -29.35
N TRP A 90 1.64 -1.10 -28.93
CA TRP A 90 1.63 -2.25 -29.85
C TRP A 90 0.56 -3.31 -29.55
N ILE A 91 0.14 -3.46 -28.28
CA ILE A 91 -0.75 -4.57 -27.91
C ILE A 91 -2.21 -4.13 -27.89
N THR A 92 -2.49 -2.97 -27.28
CA THR A 92 -3.88 -2.59 -27.02
C THR A 92 -4.55 -2.11 -28.31
N PRO A 93 -5.67 -2.73 -28.72
CA PRO A 93 -6.34 -2.38 -29.98
C PRO A 93 -6.91 -0.95 -29.96
N VAL A 94 -7.21 -0.43 -28.76
CA VAL A 94 -7.77 0.91 -28.58
C VAL A 94 -6.89 1.72 -27.63
N ARG A 95 -6.22 2.74 -28.17
CA ARG A 95 -5.19 3.51 -27.45
C ARG A 95 -5.68 4.13 -26.13
N TRP A 96 -6.94 4.56 -26.04
CA TRP A 96 -7.45 5.17 -24.80
C TRP A 96 -7.54 4.17 -23.65
N ILE A 97 -7.78 2.88 -23.92
CA ILE A 97 -7.75 1.82 -22.90
C ILE A 97 -6.32 1.63 -22.41
N GLY A 98 -5.36 1.58 -23.33
CA GLY A 98 -3.94 1.48 -23.01
C GLY A 98 -3.47 2.66 -22.14
N TRP A 99 -3.88 3.88 -22.47
CA TRP A 99 -3.58 5.06 -21.65
C TRP A 99 -4.14 4.95 -20.22
N ARG A 100 -5.37 4.45 -20.08
CA ARG A 100 -5.97 4.25 -18.75
C ARG A 100 -5.15 3.24 -17.93
N ASP A 101 -4.73 2.14 -18.54
CA ASP A 101 -3.93 1.12 -17.87
C ASP A 101 -2.54 1.67 -17.50
N TRP A 102 -1.90 2.43 -18.40
CA TRP A 102 -0.62 3.11 -18.16
C TRP A 102 -0.69 4.13 -17.01
N LEU A 103 -1.80 4.86 -16.88
CA LEU A 103 -2.03 5.74 -15.73
C LEU A 103 -2.12 4.94 -14.42
N GLY A 104 -2.77 3.78 -14.42
CA GLY A 104 -2.78 2.87 -13.27
C GLY A 104 -1.37 2.42 -12.87
N TRP A 105 -0.54 2.02 -13.84
CA TRP A 105 0.87 1.69 -13.59
C TRP A 105 1.64 2.87 -13.01
N SER A 106 1.43 4.07 -13.55
CA SER A 106 2.07 5.30 -13.08
C SER A 106 1.73 5.61 -11.64
N GLN A 107 0.47 5.39 -11.23
CA GLN A 107 0.06 5.56 -9.84
C GLN A 107 0.83 4.61 -8.90
N MET A 108 0.92 3.33 -9.27
CA MET A 108 1.66 2.34 -8.49
C MET A 108 3.16 2.68 -8.40
N ILE A 109 3.75 3.18 -9.49
CA ILE A 109 5.15 3.61 -9.53
C ILE A 109 5.41 4.76 -8.56
N VAL A 110 4.55 5.78 -8.57
CA VAL A 110 4.69 6.92 -7.65
C VAL A 110 4.57 6.46 -6.20
N VAL A 111 3.56 5.64 -5.89
CA VAL A 111 3.36 5.09 -4.54
C VAL A 111 4.58 4.28 -4.09
N PHE A 112 5.08 3.39 -4.94
CA PHE A 112 6.27 2.58 -4.67
C PHE A 112 7.52 3.43 -4.46
N TRP A 113 7.75 4.39 -5.37
CA TRP A 113 8.91 5.27 -5.31
C TRP A 113 8.93 6.12 -4.04
N VAL A 114 7.79 6.73 -3.69
CA VAL A 114 7.69 7.57 -2.48
C VAL A 114 7.74 6.73 -1.21
N ALA A 115 7.15 5.54 -1.19
CA ALA A 115 7.26 4.64 -0.05
C ALA A 115 8.72 4.25 0.25
N LEU A 116 9.53 4.06 -0.80
CA LEU A 116 10.92 3.63 -0.67
C LEU A 116 11.90 4.81 -0.44
N ASN A 117 11.74 5.90 -1.21
CA ASN A 117 12.69 7.02 -1.27
C ASN A 117 12.20 8.30 -0.60
N GLY A 118 10.90 8.40 -0.31
CA GLY A 118 10.32 9.59 0.31
C GLY A 118 10.35 9.59 1.83
N ILE A 119 10.23 8.40 2.44
CA ILE A 119 10.10 8.24 3.89
C ILE A 119 11.35 7.56 4.46
N HIS A 120 12.23 8.36 5.07
CA HIS A 120 13.49 7.87 5.64
C HIS A 120 13.34 7.53 7.13
N GLU A 121 12.51 8.28 7.87
CA GLU A 121 12.34 8.05 9.30
C GLU A 121 11.68 6.70 9.58
N ARG A 122 12.34 5.87 10.42
CA ARG A 122 11.87 4.52 10.75
C ARG A 122 10.53 4.51 11.50
N ARG A 123 10.21 5.58 12.22
CA ARG A 123 8.90 5.73 12.89
C ARG A 123 7.77 5.89 11.87
N LEU A 124 7.96 6.72 10.85
CA LEU A 124 6.94 6.97 9.83
C LEU A 124 6.71 5.75 8.94
N ARG A 125 7.78 5.05 8.54
CA ARG A 125 7.65 3.77 7.82
C ARG A 125 6.87 2.72 8.63
N ARG A 126 7.12 2.64 9.95
CA ARG A 126 6.33 1.78 10.85
C ARG A 126 4.88 2.20 10.95
N LEU A 127 4.59 3.50 10.98
CA LEU A 127 3.22 4.01 11.00
C LEU A 127 2.45 3.58 9.74
N VAL A 128 3.03 3.76 8.55
CA VAL A 128 2.41 3.31 7.29
C VAL A 128 2.23 1.79 7.29
N PHE A 129 3.23 1.03 7.74
CA PHE A 129 3.12 -0.42 7.86
C PHE A 129 1.98 -0.85 8.81
N PHE A 130 1.88 -0.24 9.99
CA PHE A 130 0.79 -0.56 10.93
C PHE A 130 -0.58 -0.15 10.40
N ALA A 131 -0.67 0.94 9.63
CA ALA A 131 -1.91 1.29 8.94
C ALA A 131 -2.32 0.21 7.93
N LEU A 132 -1.38 -0.32 7.15
CA LEU A 132 -1.63 -1.44 6.22
C LEU A 132 -2.08 -2.71 6.94
N VAL A 133 -1.44 -3.07 8.06
CA VAL A 133 -1.86 -4.23 8.87
C VAL A 133 -3.27 -4.01 9.45
N ALA A 134 -3.56 -2.82 9.97
CA ALA A 134 -4.88 -2.49 10.49
C ALA A 134 -5.96 -2.59 9.40
N LEU A 135 -5.65 -2.14 8.17
CA LEU A 135 -6.52 -2.32 7.01
C LEU A 135 -6.70 -3.80 6.64
N GLY A 136 -5.66 -4.61 6.73
CA GLY A 136 -5.72 -6.06 6.55
C GLY A 136 -6.70 -6.71 7.54
N VAL A 137 -6.52 -6.44 8.84
CA VAL A 137 -7.39 -6.96 9.91
C VAL A 137 -8.84 -6.48 9.73
N ALA A 138 -9.04 -5.19 9.47
CA ALA A 138 -10.38 -4.65 9.20
C ALA A 138 -11.01 -5.33 7.97
N GLY A 139 -10.23 -5.55 6.91
CA GLY A 139 -10.65 -6.27 5.72
C GLY A 139 -11.10 -7.71 6.03
N VAL A 140 -10.40 -8.43 6.91
CA VAL A 140 -10.81 -9.77 7.35
C VAL A 140 -12.13 -9.73 8.10
N VAL A 141 -12.30 -8.78 9.03
CA VAL A 141 -13.57 -8.61 9.77
C VAL A 141 -14.73 -8.33 8.81
N LEU A 142 -14.54 -7.44 7.84
CA LEU A 142 -15.53 -7.17 6.80
C LEU A 142 -15.78 -8.40 5.91
N GLY A 143 -14.74 -9.20 5.63
CA GLY A 143 -14.85 -10.45 4.88
C GLY A 143 -15.68 -11.49 5.62
N CYS A 144 -15.50 -11.61 6.95
CA CYS A 144 -16.34 -12.46 7.79
C CYS A 144 -17.79 -11.98 7.80
N TYR A 145 -18.03 -10.67 7.91
CA TYR A 145 -19.39 -10.10 7.81
C TYR A 145 -20.05 -10.46 6.47
N GLN A 146 -19.34 -10.28 5.36
CA GLN A 146 -19.81 -10.68 4.03
C GLN A 146 -20.08 -12.18 3.93
N ARG A 147 -19.23 -13.02 4.53
CA ARG A 147 -19.37 -14.48 4.39
C ARG A 147 -20.53 -15.04 5.22
N PHE A 148 -20.74 -14.51 6.42
CA PHE A 148 -21.61 -15.13 7.42
C PHE A 148 -22.91 -14.36 7.69
N MET A 149 -22.93 -13.04 7.47
CA MET A 149 -24.10 -12.21 7.80
C MET A 149 -24.82 -11.73 6.54
N GLU A 150 -24.10 -11.08 5.62
CA GLU A 150 -24.73 -10.44 4.46
C GLU A 150 -23.92 -10.64 3.17
N PRO A 151 -24.12 -11.77 2.46
CA PRO A 151 -23.35 -12.10 1.25
C PRO A 151 -23.48 -11.11 0.09
N GLY A 152 -24.55 -10.32 0.02
CA GLY A 152 -24.70 -9.27 -0.99
C GLY A 152 -23.98 -7.97 -0.65
N TRP A 153 -23.58 -7.78 0.61
CA TRP A 153 -23.11 -6.50 1.12
C TRP A 153 -21.75 -6.08 0.58
N ARG A 154 -21.61 -4.78 0.35
CA ARG A 154 -20.36 -4.14 -0.03
C ARG A 154 -20.23 -2.81 0.70
N MET A 155 -19.02 -2.48 1.14
CA MET A 155 -18.75 -1.25 1.87
C MET A 155 -19.00 0.00 1.03
N VAL A 156 -18.57 -0.01 -0.24
CA VAL A 156 -18.70 1.12 -1.16
C VAL A 156 -19.27 0.65 -2.50
N GLY A 157 -20.31 1.34 -2.98
CA GLY A 157 -20.92 1.06 -4.28
C GLY A 157 -22.02 -0.01 -4.25
N PRO A 158 -22.44 -0.52 -5.42
CA PRO A 158 -23.58 -1.43 -5.52
C PRO A 158 -23.28 -2.81 -4.92
N ALA A 159 -24.36 -3.56 -4.66
CA ALA A 159 -24.30 -4.93 -4.16
C ALA A 159 -23.38 -5.83 -5.00
N ARG A 160 -22.83 -6.88 -4.37
CA ARG A 160 -21.86 -7.76 -5.01
C ARG A 160 -22.50 -8.57 -6.14
N PRO A 161 -21.76 -8.81 -7.25
CA PRO A 161 -22.24 -9.67 -8.31
C PRO A 161 -22.39 -11.12 -7.81
N VAL A 162 -23.33 -11.85 -8.41
CA VAL A 162 -23.66 -13.24 -8.04
C VAL A 162 -22.43 -14.15 -8.11
N GLU A 163 -21.52 -13.89 -9.05
CA GLU A 163 -20.27 -14.62 -9.26
C GLU A 163 -19.30 -14.59 -8.07
N PHE A 164 -19.40 -13.59 -7.20
CA PHE A 164 -18.57 -13.47 -5.99
C PHE A 164 -19.29 -13.89 -4.71
N LEU A 165 -20.54 -14.37 -4.81
CA LEU A 165 -21.25 -14.91 -3.67
C LEU A 165 -20.52 -16.14 -3.14
N GLY A 166 -20.38 -16.19 -1.82
CA GLY A 166 -19.61 -17.21 -1.12
C GLY A 166 -18.09 -17.01 -1.11
N ARG A 167 -17.57 -15.97 -1.76
CA ARG A 167 -16.15 -15.57 -1.66
C ARG A 167 -16.06 -14.27 -0.86
N ALA A 168 -15.27 -14.25 0.20
CA ALA A 168 -15.04 -13.03 0.97
C ALA A 168 -14.10 -12.10 0.17
N SER A 169 -14.44 -10.82 0.07
CA SER A 169 -13.56 -9.81 -0.54
C SER A 169 -13.23 -8.67 0.41
N GLY A 170 -13.80 -8.66 1.62
CA GLY A 170 -13.61 -7.62 2.60
C GLY A 170 -14.02 -6.26 2.03
N SER A 171 -13.13 -5.29 2.11
CA SER A 171 -13.33 -3.97 1.51
C SER A 171 -13.04 -3.90 0.00
N PHE A 172 -12.54 -4.97 -0.63
CA PHE A 172 -12.24 -4.99 -2.06
C PHE A 172 -13.46 -5.40 -2.88
N SER A 173 -13.52 -4.96 -4.15
CA SER A 173 -14.53 -5.42 -5.09
C SER A 173 -14.27 -6.85 -5.60
N ILE A 174 -13.00 -7.28 -5.63
CA ILE A 174 -12.54 -8.54 -6.21
C ILE A 174 -11.90 -9.39 -5.10
N PRO A 175 -12.41 -10.61 -4.82
CA PRO A 175 -11.86 -11.50 -3.79
C PRO A 175 -10.37 -11.81 -3.96
N ASN A 176 -9.92 -12.05 -5.20
CA ASN A 176 -8.50 -12.36 -5.48
C ASN A 176 -7.57 -11.19 -5.12
N SER A 177 -8.00 -9.95 -5.36
CA SER A 177 -7.20 -8.77 -5.01
C SER A 177 -7.08 -8.60 -3.49
N PHE A 178 -8.14 -8.91 -2.75
CA PHE A 178 -8.10 -8.94 -1.29
C PHE A 178 -7.14 -10.03 -0.77
N ALA A 179 -7.23 -11.24 -1.30
CA ALA A 179 -6.31 -12.32 -0.95
C ALA A 179 -4.85 -11.95 -1.27
N GLY A 180 -4.61 -11.33 -2.44
CA GLY A 180 -3.30 -10.80 -2.81
C GLY A 180 -2.76 -9.77 -1.81
N PHE A 181 -3.61 -8.85 -1.34
CA PHE A 181 -3.24 -7.87 -0.31
C PHE A 181 -2.84 -8.55 1.00
N LEU A 182 -3.61 -9.55 1.46
CA LEU A 182 -3.29 -10.32 2.67
C LEU A 182 -1.99 -11.11 2.53
N LEU A 183 -1.77 -11.76 1.38
CA LEU A 183 -0.56 -12.51 1.08
C LEU A 183 0.70 -11.64 1.10
N LEU A 184 0.59 -10.36 0.76
CA LEU A 184 1.71 -9.41 0.86
C LEU A 184 1.99 -8.98 2.32
N LEU A 185 0.98 -9.00 3.20
CA LEU A 185 1.11 -8.60 4.61
C LEU A 185 1.55 -9.74 5.53
N ILE A 186 1.21 -10.99 5.20
CA ILE A 186 1.52 -12.14 6.06
C ILE A 186 3.03 -12.29 6.29
N PRO A 187 3.92 -12.32 5.26
CA PRO A 187 5.35 -12.50 5.48
C PRO A 187 5.99 -11.46 6.42
N PRO A 188 5.78 -10.13 6.26
CA PRO A 188 6.36 -9.17 7.18
C PRO A 188 5.77 -9.24 8.59
N VAL A 189 4.49 -9.58 8.75
CA VAL A 189 3.87 -9.80 10.08
C VAL A 189 4.48 -11.02 10.77
N VAL A 190 4.58 -12.15 10.07
CA VAL A 190 5.19 -13.37 10.60
C VAL A 190 6.67 -13.13 10.95
N ALA A 191 7.40 -12.36 10.14
CA ALA A 191 8.78 -11.98 10.42
C ALA A 191 8.90 -11.22 11.76
N LEU A 192 7.93 -10.37 12.12
CA LEU A 192 7.91 -9.70 13.42
C LEU A 192 7.63 -10.66 14.59
N ALA A 193 6.88 -11.74 14.35
CA ALA A 193 6.61 -12.77 15.35
C ALA A 193 7.82 -13.69 15.61
N VAL A 194 8.62 -14.00 14.58
CA VAL A 194 9.73 -14.97 14.68
C VAL A 194 11.11 -14.34 14.87
N ARG A 195 11.23 -13.02 14.83
CA ARG A 195 12.54 -12.35 15.01
C ARG A 195 13.13 -12.66 16.38
N ARG A 196 14.45 -12.90 16.41
CA ARG A 196 15.17 -13.27 17.65
C ARG A 196 14.98 -12.26 18.78
N ALA A 197 14.94 -10.96 18.46
CA ALA A 197 14.80 -9.87 19.43
C ALA A 197 13.36 -9.61 19.92
N ALA A 198 12.34 -10.34 19.45
CA ALA A 198 10.96 -10.12 19.90
C ALA A 198 10.73 -10.69 21.31
N ALA A 199 10.14 -9.86 22.18
CA ALA A 199 9.64 -10.27 23.48
C ALA A 199 8.46 -11.25 23.33
N ALA A 200 8.21 -12.09 24.34
CA ALA A 200 7.15 -13.10 24.29
C ALA A 200 5.77 -12.53 23.93
N THR A 201 5.40 -11.39 24.52
CA THR A 201 4.15 -10.67 24.22
C THR A 201 4.07 -10.22 22.77
N GLU A 202 5.17 -9.72 22.21
CA GLU A 202 5.25 -9.31 20.81
C GLU A 202 5.12 -10.50 19.85
N ARG A 203 5.73 -11.65 20.20
CA ARG A 203 5.60 -12.87 19.40
C ARG A 203 4.16 -13.37 19.35
N ILE A 204 3.50 -13.40 20.51
CA ILE A 204 2.09 -13.82 20.63
C ILE A 204 1.20 -12.87 19.83
N TRP A 205 1.39 -11.56 19.99
CA TRP A 205 0.61 -10.55 19.28
C TRP A 205 0.74 -10.69 17.76
N TRP A 206 1.96 -10.68 17.21
CA TRP A 206 2.15 -10.79 15.76
C TRP A 206 1.81 -12.18 15.21
N GLY A 207 1.97 -13.23 16.01
CA GLY A 207 1.49 -14.57 15.66
C GLY A 207 -0.02 -14.60 15.51
N TRP A 208 -0.75 -14.00 16.46
CA TRP A 208 -2.21 -13.86 16.39
C TRP A 208 -2.64 -13.03 15.18
N VAL A 209 -2.01 -11.88 14.95
CA VAL A 209 -2.31 -11.05 13.76
C VAL A 209 -2.07 -11.83 12.47
N GLY A 210 -0.96 -12.58 12.37
CA GLY A 210 -0.66 -13.41 11.21
C GLY A 210 -1.73 -14.49 10.96
N LEU A 211 -2.23 -15.13 12.02
CA LEU A 211 -3.33 -16.09 11.94
C LEU A 211 -4.64 -15.43 11.48
N VAL A 212 -4.98 -14.24 12.01
CA VAL A 212 -6.17 -13.49 11.58
C VAL A 212 -6.09 -13.17 10.09
N LEU A 213 -4.95 -12.68 9.60
CA LEU A 213 -4.76 -12.44 8.16
C LEU A 213 -4.87 -13.74 7.36
N GLY A 214 -4.37 -14.86 7.88
CA GLY A 214 -4.49 -16.19 7.25
C GLY A 214 -5.92 -16.70 7.16
N VAL A 215 -6.77 -16.44 8.17
CA VAL A 215 -8.21 -16.75 8.14
C VAL A 215 -8.95 -15.97 7.04
N GLY A 216 -8.41 -14.83 6.62
CA GLY A 216 -8.97 -14.03 5.54
C GLY A 216 -8.73 -14.57 4.12
N LEU A 217 -7.89 -15.60 3.96
CA LEU A 217 -7.61 -16.28 2.70
C LEU A 217 -8.63 -17.41 2.43
#